data_AF-A0A316X9L3-F1
#
_entry.id   AF-A0A316X9L3-F1
#
_cell.length_a   1.000
_cell.length_b   1.000
_cell.length_c   1.000
_cell.angle_alpha   90.00
_cell.angle_beta   90.00
_cell.angle_gamma   90.00
#
_symmetry.space_group_name_H-M   'P 1'
#
loop_
_entity.id
_entity.type
_entity.pdbx_description
1 polymer ?
#
loop_
_entity_poly.entity_id
_entity_poly.type
_entity_poly.pdbx_seq_one_letter_code
_entity_poly.pdbx_strand_id
1 'polypeptide(L)'
;MWDTYRIRYSWKPVFELPENAKLNPLTDVGMSAVNGEWEQLDAERNPLTESEWRAIPVTISFSLVGSDQIRYEAGSSLDEKSAFEAFTKVFGDDPKSTRASIVVKVNEAYSFFTVLLKGENGKEAFIKTENLEMFKSKVKYKTN
;
A
#
# COMPACT_ATOMS: atom_id res chain seq x y z
N MET A 1 15.42 -1.40 21.68
CA MET A 1 15.66 -0.91 20.30
C MET A 1 15.08 -1.86 19.25
N TRP A 2 15.23 -3.18 19.38
CA TRP A 2 14.64 -4.14 18.43
C TRP A 2 13.13 -4.39 18.59
N ASP A 3 12.56 -4.16 19.77
CA ASP A 3 11.14 -4.51 20.02
C ASP A 3 10.15 -3.65 19.24
N THR A 4 10.52 -2.41 18.92
CA THR A 4 9.72 -1.50 18.09
C THR A 4 9.45 -2.09 16.70
N TYR A 5 10.42 -2.78 16.12
CA TYR A 5 10.29 -3.43 14.81
C TYR A 5 9.37 -4.66 14.86
N ARG A 6 9.09 -5.23 16.03
CA ARG A 6 8.18 -6.37 16.20
C ARG A 6 6.73 -5.96 16.47
N ILE A 7 6.47 -4.67 16.66
CA ILE A 7 5.11 -4.18 16.88
C ILE A 7 4.30 -4.41 15.61
N ARG A 8 3.13 -5.03 15.80
CA ARG A 8 2.16 -5.25 14.74
C ARG A 8 0.92 -4.41 15.00
N TYR A 9 0.36 -3.92 13.92
CA TYR A 9 -0.83 -3.07 13.90
C TYR A 9 -1.88 -3.73 13.01
N SER A 10 -3.16 -3.54 13.32
CA SER A 10 -4.24 -4.07 12.50
C SER A 10 -4.49 -3.14 11.31
N TRP A 11 -4.01 -3.51 10.11
CA TRP A 11 -4.23 -2.71 8.90
C TRP A 11 -4.37 -3.54 7.62
N LYS A 12 -4.96 -2.91 6.59
CA LYS A 12 -5.09 -3.45 5.23
C LYS A 12 -4.71 -2.40 4.17
N PRO A 13 -4.19 -2.79 3.01
CA PRO A 13 -4.03 -1.88 1.89
C PRO A 13 -5.38 -1.65 1.19
N VAL A 14 -5.61 -0.42 0.74
CA VAL A 14 -6.79 0.00 -0.03
C VAL A 14 -6.30 0.83 -1.21
N PHE A 15 -6.81 0.56 -2.41
CA PHE A 15 -6.38 1.27 -3.62
C PHE A 15 -7.48 2.20 -4.13
N GLU A 16 -7.17 3.50 -4.18
CA GLU A 16 -7.97 4.50 -4.89
C GLU A 16 -7.36 4.70 -6.27
N LEU A 17 -7.96 4.05 -7.27
CA LEU A 17 -7.48 4.08 -8.65
C LEU A 17 -8.28 5.09 -9.49
N PRO A 18 -7.70 5.61 -10.59
CA PRO A 18 -8.43 6.38 -11.60
C PRO A 18 -9.69 5.67 -12.10
N GLU A 19 -10.63 6.44 -12.64
CA GLU A 19 -11.92 5.90 -13.09
C GLU A 19 -11.73 4.73 -14.08
N ASN A 20 -12.48 3.64 -13.86
CA ASN A 20 -12.43 2.40 -14.65
C ASN A 20 -11.07 1.67 -14.66
N ALA A 21 -10.09 2.11 -13.87
CA ALA A 21 -8.87 1.34 -13.63
C ALA A 21 -9.12 0.25 -12.58
N LYS A 22 -8.36 -0.83 -12.68
CA LYS A 22 -8.40 -1.93 -11.72
C LYS A 22 -6.99 -2.43 -11.42
N LEU A 23 -6.79 -2.97 -10.23
CA LEU A 23 -5.58 -3.75 -9.97
C LEU A 23 -5.49 -4.88 -11.01
N ASN A 24 -4.27 -5.16 -11.44
CA ASN A 24 -4.05 -6.18 -12.42
C ASN A 24 -4.28 -7.56 -11.77
N PRO A 25 -5.28 -8.33 -12.21
CA PRO A 25 -5.57 -9.64 -11.62
C PRO A 25 -4.40 -10.63 -11.75
N LEU A 26 -3.57 -10.45 -12.77
CA LEU A 26 -2.44 -11.34 -13.07
C LEU A 26 -1.17 -10.99 -12.28
N THR A 27 -1.22 -10.01 -11.37
CA THR A 27 -0.04 -9.56 -10.64
C THR A 27 -0.43 -8.98 -9.29
N ASP A 28 0.24 -9.47 -8.27
CA ASP A 28 -0.07 -9.21 -6.88
C ASP A 28 0.41 -7.84 -6.39
N VAL A 29 -0.07 -7.44 -5.22
CA VAL A 29 0.46 -6.33 -4.44
C VAL A 29 1.61 -6.86 -3.58
N GLY A 30 2.83 -6.43 -3.87
CA GLY A 30 4.02 -6.77 -3.11
C GLY A 30 4.29 -5.74 -2.01
N MET A 31 4.59 -6.20 -0.80
CA MET A 31 4.95 -5.34 0.32
C MET A 31 6.09 -5.96 1.12
N SER A 32 7.03 -5.13 1.58
CA SER A 32 7.94 -5.52 2.66
C SER A 32 7.75 -4.62 3.86
N ALA A 33 8.10 -5.12 5.03
CA ALA A 33 7.92 -4.43 6.30
C ALA A 33 9.24 -4.17 7.04
N VAL A 34 9.18 -3.27 8.02
CA VAL A 34 10.34 -2.82 8.83
C VAL A 34 11.06 -3.97 9.55
N ASN A 35 10.40 -5.12 9.76
CA ASN A 35 10.96 -6.32 10.37
C ASN A 35 11.57 -7.32 9.37
N GLY A 36 11.60 -6.98 8.08
CA GLY A 36 12.08 -7.85 7.01
C GLY A 36 11.05 -8.86 6.49
N GLU A 37 9.82 -8.86 7.00
CA GLU A 37 8.74 -9.67 6.41
C GLU A 37 8.40 -9.14 5.01
N TRP A 38 8.07 -10.07 4.12
CA TRP A 38 7.58 -9.78 2.78
C TRP A 38 6.27 -10.52 2.55
N GLU A 39 5.34 -9.85 1.91
CA GLU A 39 4.01 -10.35 1.62
C GLU A 39 3.65 -10.04 0.17
N GLN A 40 2.98 -10.98 -0.47
CA GLN A 40 2.44 -10.85 -1.81
C GLN A 40 0.93 -11.13 -1.73
N LEU A 41 0.13 -10.09 -1.99
CA LEU A 41 -1.32 -10.15 -1.89
C LEU A 41 -1.96 -10.31 -3.27
N ASP A 42 -2.70 -11.40 -3.42
CA ASP A 42 -3.49 -11.65 -4.62
C ASP A 42 -4.62 -10.62 -4.74
N ALA A 43 -4.54 -9.80 -5.79
CA ALA A 43 -5.47 -8.71 -6.04
C ALA A 43 -6.86 -9.19 -6.48
N GLU A 44 -7.00 -10.44 -6.94
CA GLU A 44 -8.29 -11.08 -7.20
C GLU A 44 -8.90 -11.68 -5.92
N ARG A 45 -8.09 -11.91 -4.87
CA ARG A 45 -8.52 -12.56 -3.64
C ARG A 45 -8.87 -11.57 -2.53
N ASN A 46 -9.33 -12.17 -1.44
CA ASN A 46 -9.82 -11.51 -0.23
C ASN A 46 -8.77 -10.82 0.69
N PRO A 47 -7.42 -10.89 0.55
CA PRO A 47 -6.56 -10.27 1.57
C PRO A 47 -6.54 -8.73 1.52
N LEU A 48 -7.19 -8.12 0.53
CA LEU A 48 -7.44 -6.67 0.48
C LEU A 48 -8.67 -6.23 1.28
N THR A 49 -9.56 -7.15 1.70
CA THR A 49 -10.85 -6.78 2.29
C THR A 49 -10.81 -6.69 3.82
N GLU A 50 -9.94 -7.45 4.47
CA GLU A 50 -9.83 -7.51 5.94
C GLU A 50 -8.50 -6.96 6.46
N SER A 51 -8.54 -6.32 7.62
CA SER A 51 -7.34 -5.87 8.33
C SER A 51 -6.66 -7.05 9.02
N GLU A 52 -5.35 -7.19 8.84
CA GLU A 52 -4.54 -8.19 9.55
C GLU A 52 -3.46 -7.52 10.39
N TRP A 53 -2.87 -8.29 11.29
CA TRP A 53 -1.80 -7.85 12.17
C TRP A 53 -0.47 -7.86 11.42
N ARG A 54 -0.14 -6.72 10.83
CA ARG A 54 1.05 -6.53 10.00
C ARG A 54 2.02 -5.56 10.66
N ALA A 55 3.31 -5.73 10.39
CA ALA A 55 4.31 -4.72 10.72
C ALA A 55 4.15 -3.48 9.83
N ILE A 56 4.86 -2.40 10.14
CA ILE A 56 4.84 -1.17 9.33
C ILE A 56 5.49 -1.45 7.97
N PRO A 57 4.84 -1.12 6.83
CA PRO A 57 5.43 -1.35 5.52
C PRO A 57 6.56 -0.36 5.23
N VAL A 58 7.58 -0.83 4.50
CA VAL A 58 8.72 -0.04 3.99
C VAL A 58 8.81 -0.07 2.48
N THR A 59 8.11 -0.98 1.81
CA THR A 59 7.91 -0.94 0.36
C THR A 59 6.49 -1.32 0.01
N ILE A 60 5.99 -0.73 -1.08
CA ILE A 60 4.74 -1.14 -1.74
C ILE A 60 5.01 -1.18 -3.24
N SER A 61 4.65 -2.27 -3.89
CA SER A 61 4.65 -2.43 -5.33
C SER A 61 3.35 -3.09 -5.80
N PHE A 62 2.89 -2.72 -6.98
CA PHE A 62 1.65 -3.22 -7.55
C PHE A 62 1.64 -2.98 -9.05
N SER A 63 0.68 -3.61 -9.74
CA SER A 63 0.37 -3.23 -11.11
C SER A 63 -1.13 -3.06 -11.28
N LEU A 64 -1.51 -2.22 -12.23
CA LEU A 64 -2.88 -1.93 -12.56
C LEU A 64 -3.09 -1.97 -14.06
N VAL A 65 -4.34 -2.14 -14.46
CA VAL A 65 -4.80 -1.93 -15.84
C VAL A 65 -5.60 -0.64 -15.85
N GLY A 66 -5.14 0.33 -16.63
CA GLY A 66 -5.83 1.60 -16.84
C GLY A 66 -7.11 1.43 -17.67
N SER A 67 -7.93 2.48 -17.71
CA SER A 67 -9.15 2.51 -18.52
C SER A 67 -8.87 2.30 -20.02
N ASP A 68 -7.68 2.68 -20.46
CA ASP A 68 -7.11 2.49 -21.80
C ASP A 68 -6.66 1.06 -22.11
N GLN A 69 -6.88 0.10 -21.20
CA GLN A 69 -6.35 -1.27 -21.24
C GLN A 69 -4.80 -1.34 -21.25
N ILE A 70 -4.12 -0.25 -20.89
CA ILE A 70 -2.67 -0.24 -20.74
C ILE A 70 -2.33 -0.72 -19.33
N ARG A 71 -1.35 -1.61 -19.25
CA ARG A 71 -0.79 -2.05 -17.97
C ARG A 71 0.21 -1.02 -17.47
N TYR A 72 0.10 -0.67 -16.19
CA TYR A 72 1.04 0.17 -15.49
C TYR A 72 1.64 -0.60 -14.33
N GLU A 73 2.93 -0.38 -14.08
CA GLU A 73 3.65 -0.91 -12.93
C GLU A 73 4.03 0.26 -12.03
N ALA A 74 3.90 0.05 -10.72
CA ALA A 74 4.15 1.06 -9.71
C ALA A 74 4.89 0.45 -8.53
N GLY A 75 5.81 1.22 -7.95
CA GLY A 75 6.54 0.84 -6.76
C GLY A 75 7.14 2.05 -6.06
N SER A 76 7.33 1.93 -4.75
CA SER A 76 8.03 2.94 -3.96
C SER A 76 8.61 2.32 -2.70
N SER A 77 9.74 2.86 -2.25
CA SER A 77 10.11 2.79 -0.85
C SER A 77 9.24 3.75 -0.04
N LEU A 78 8.92 3.38 1.18
CA LEU A 78 8.26 4.25 2.15
C LEU A 78 9.30 4.74 3.13
N ASP A 79 9.38 6.06 3.31
CA ASP A 79 10.29 6.67 4.27
C ASP A 79 9.95 6.17 5.68
N GLU A 80 10.88 5.42 6.26
CA GLU A 80 10.69 4.72 7.53
C GLU A 80 10.26 5.69 8.64
N LYS A 81 10.88 6.87 8.71
CA LYS A 81 10.57 7.88 9.73
C LYS A 81 9.12 8.35 9.64
N SER A 82 8.67 8.76 8.46
CA SER A 82 7.29 9.19 8.22
C SER A 82 6.29 8.07 8.47
N ALA A 83 6.65 6.81 8.18
CA ALA A 83 5.82 5.66 8.47
C ALA A 83 5.66 5.48 9.99
N PHE A 84 6.74 5.51 10.77
CA PHE A 84 6.65 5.45 12.24
C PHE A 84 5.85 6.62 12.83
N GLU A 85 6.05 7.84 12.34
CA GLU A 85 5.28 9.02 12.76
C GLU A 85 3.79 8.87 12.44
N ALA A 86 3.45 8.35 11.26
CA ALA A 86 2.07 8.09 10.85
C ALA A 86 1.40 7.05 11.76
N PHE A 87 2.06 5.92 12.01
CA PHE A 87 1.54 4.87 12.88
C PHE A 87 1.40 5.34 14.32
N THR A 88 2.38 6.08 14.85
CA THR A 88 2.28 6.69 16.19
C THR A 88 1.10 7.66 16.27
N LYS A 89 0.89 8.49 15.25
CA LYS A 89 -0.24 9.44 15.21
C LYS A 89 -1.58 8.71 15.22
N VAL A 90 -1.71 7.63 14.43
CA VAL A 90 -2.98 6.89 14.27
C VAL A 90 -3.29 5.99 15.45
N PHE A 91 -2.32 5.19 15.91
CA PHE A 91 -2.50 4.18 16.97
C PHE A 91 -2.14 4.69 18.37
N GLY A 92 -1.39 5.78 18.50
CA GLY A 92 -0.86 6.24 19.78
C GLY A 92 0.09 5.20 20.40
N ASP A 93 0.02 5.07 21.71
CA ASP A 93 0.87 4.14 22.47
C ASP A 93 0.34 2.68 22.47
N ASP A 94 -0.91 2.46 22.03
CA ASP A 94 -1.53 1.13 21.97
C ASP A 94 -1.75 0.70 20.51
N PRO A 95 -0.96 -0.26 19.98
CA PRO A 95 -1.14 -0.82 18.64
C PRO A 95 -2.51 -1.47 18.39
N LYS A 96 -3.29 -1.75 19.45
CA LYS A 96 -4.63 -2.32 19.38
C LYS A 96 -5.76 -1.29 19.47
N SER A 97 -5.44 0.00 19.58
CA SER A 97 -6.41 1.06 19.82
C SER A 97 -7.41 1.30 18.68
N THR A 98 -7.08 0.88 17.46
CA THR A 98 -7.91 1.04 16.26
C THR A 98 -7.52 -0.01 15.21
N ARG A 99 -8.29 -0.06 14.12
CA ARG A 99 -7.82 -0.60 12.83
C ARG A 99 -7.50 0.56 11.89
N ALA A 100 -6.74 0.28 10.83
CA ALA A 100 -6.42 1.27 9.83
C ALA A 100 -6.46 0.70 8.41
N SER A 101 -6.53 1.61 7.44
CA SER A 101 -6.28 1.34 6.03
C SER A 101 -5.05 2.13 5.58
N ILE A 102 -4.17 1.48 4.83
CA ILE A 102 -3.13 2.17 4.05
C ILE A 102 -3.72 2.42 2.67
N VAL A 103 -4.14 3.66 2.44
CA VAL A 103 -4.75 4.09 1.19
C VAL A 103 -3.65 4.48 0.21
N VAL A 104 -3.53 3.71 -0.86
CA VAL A 104 -2.66 3.97 -2.01
C VAL A 104 -3.50 4.63 -3.09
N LYS A 105 -3.29 5.93 -3.29
CA LYS A 105 -4.06 6.71 -4.27
C LYS A 105 -3.21 7.02 -5.48
N VAL A 106 -3.63 6.50 -6.63
CA VAL A 106 -2.98 6.70 -7.93
C VAL A 106 -3.56 7.94 -8.61
N ASN A 107 -2.71 8.74 -9.25
CA ASN A 107 -3.16 9.91 -9.98
C ASN A 107 -3.71 9.54 -11.38
N GLU A 108 -4.57 10.40 -11.94
CA GLU A 108 -5.21 10.21 -13.25
C GLU A 108 -4.21 10.06 -14.41
N ALA A 109 -3.01 10.65 -14.30
CA ALA A 109 -1.98 10.55 -15.34
C ALA A 109 -1.11 9.29 -15.22
N TYR A 110 -1.37 8.40 -14.25
CA TYR A 110 -0.60 7.19 -13.99
C TYR A 110 0.92 7.45 -13.89
N SER A 111 1.29 8.54 -13.23
CA SER A 111 2.67 9.02 -13.10
C SER A 111 3.17 9.05 -11.66
N PHE A 112 2.27 9.04 -10.68
CA PHE A 112 2.63 8.91 -9.27
C PHE A 112 1.46 8.34 -8.44
N PHE A 113 1.76 7.96 -7.21
CA PHE A 113 0.77 7.65 -6.20
C PHE A 113 1.15 8.26 -4.85
N THR A 114 0.17 8.35 -3.95
CA THR A 114 0.38 8.79 -2.57
C THR A 114 -0.04 7.69 -1.60
N VAL A 115 0.53 7.72 -0.40
CA VAL A 115 0.26 6.73 0.65
C VAL A 115 -0.24 7.45 1.90
N LEU A 116 -1.45 7.12 2.33
CA LEU A 116 -2.11 7.69 3.51
C LEU A 116 -2.49 6.57 4.48
N LEU A 117 -2.04 6.65 5.74
CA LEU A 117 -2.57 5.80 6.80
C LEU A 117 -3.82 6.45 7.38
N LYS A 118 -4.94 5.75 7.36
CA LYS A 118 -6.24 6.22 7.86
C LYS A 118 -6.81 5.25 8.90
N GLY A 119 -6.91 5.70 10.14
CA GLY A 119 -7.52 4.94 11.23
C GLY A 119 -9.05 5.02 11.22
N GLU A 120 -9.71 3.96 11.69
CA GLU A 120 -11.16 3.96 11.96
C GLU A 120 -11.55 4.98 13.05
N ASN A 121 -10.60 5.37 13.90
CA ASN A 121 -10.74 6.44 14.87
C ASN A 121 -10.72 7.87 14.28
N GLY A 122 -10.71 8.01 12.94
CA GLY A 122 -10.72 9.29 12.23
C GLY A 122 -9.37 10.00 12.14
N LYS A 123 -8.30 9.43 12.73
CA LYS A 123 -6.95 9.98 12.59
C LYS A 123 -6.31 9.53 11.27
N GLU A 124 -5.54 10.41 10.66
CA GLU A 124 -4.85 10.12 9.41
C GLU A 124 -3.49 10.82 9.30
N ALA A 125 -2.59 10.22 8.51
CA ALA A 125 -1.23 10.70 8.31
C ALA A 125 -0.65 10.18 6.99
N PHE A 126 -0.04 11.07 6.20
CA PHE A 126 0.68 10.66 4.99
C PHE A 126 1.98 9.94 5.36
N ILE A 127 2.29 8.90 4.59
CA ILE A 127 3.59 8.25 4.59
C ILE A 127 4.32 8.72 3.33
N LYS A 128 5.53 9.27 3.49
CA LYS A 128 6.30 9.80 2.38
C LYS A 128 6.83 8.65 1.52
N THR A 129 6.64 8.77 0.21
CA THR A 129 7.15 7.86 -0.81
C THR A 129 8.54 8.31 -1.28
N GLU A 130 9.48 7.40 -1.38
CA GLU A 130 10.84 7.60 -1.90
C GLU A 130 11.14 6.63 -3.04
N ASN A 131 11.95 7.07 -4.00
CA ASN A 131 12.25 6.31 -5.22
C ASN A 131 10.98 5.81 -5.92
N LEU A 132 9.95 6.67 -5.94
CA LEU A 132 8.67 6.32 -6.55
C LEU A 132 8.87 6.14 -8.05
N GLU A 133 8.47 4.98 -8.55
CA GLU A 133 8.43 4.68 -9.96
C GLU A 133 7.01 4.29 -10.35
N MET A 134 6.54 4.88 -11.45
CA MET A 134 5.30 4.49 -12.08
C MET A 134 5.44 4.65 -13.58
N PHE A 135 5.22 3.57 -14.33
CA PHE A 135 5.46 3.56 -15.78
C PHE A 135 4.55 2.59 -16.51
N LYS A 136 4.36 2.87 -17.81
CA LYS A 136 3.67 1.97 -18.74
C LYS A 136 4.48 0.69 -18.92
N SER A 137 3.87 -0.45 -18.62
CA SER A 137 4.51 -1.75 -18.84
C SER A 137 4.67 -1.99 -20.35
N LYS A 138 5.83 -2.55 -20.74
CA LYS A 138 6.08 -2.96 -22.13
C LYS A 138 5.31 -4.23 -22.51
N VAL A 139 4.76 -4.93 -21.51
CA VAL A 139 3.97 -6.14 -21.69
C VAL A 139 2.51 -5.74 -21.93
N LYS A 140 1.97 -6.06 -23.12
CA LYS A 140 0.54 -5.87 -23.39
C LYS A 140 -0.27 -6.78 -22.46
N TYR A 141 -1.31 -6.21 -21.83
CA TYR A 141 -2.31 -6.99 -21.13
C TYR A 141 -2.97 -7.93 -22.15
N LYS A 142 -2.80 -9.24 -21.97
CA LYS A 142 -3.49 -10.25 -22.77
C LYS A 142 -4.66 -10.76 -21.95
N THR A 143 -5.86 -10.44 -22.39
CA THR A 143 -7.07 -11.13 -21.96
C THR A 143 -7.08 -12.48 -22.68
N ASN A 144 -7.14 -13.58 -21.94
CA ASN A 144 -7.44 -14.90 -22.51
C ASN A 144 -8.90 -14.95 -22.98
#